data_AF-A0A7W1FG31-F1
#
_entry.id   AF-A0A7W1FG31-F1
#
_cell.length_a   1.000
_cell.length_b   1.000
_cell.length_c   1.000
_cell.angle_alpha   90.00
_cell.angle_beta   90.00
_cell.angle_gamma   90.00
#
_symmetry.space_group_name_H-M   'P 1'
#
loop_
_entity.id
_entity.type
_entity.pdbx_description
1 polymer ?
#
loop_
_entity_poly.entity_id
_entity_poly.type
_entity_poly.pdbx_seq_one_letter_code
_entity_poly.pdbx_strand_id
1 'polypeptide(L)'
;MNKFRVFAAVFSFFAIALVVLGINYVSVAESTVQAELDKNTPAVVIKGDRLCGTDHDPQKIAAAETDFAVRLAELRDNPSLDATGGAINVYFHVVSNGSTGNISDSMINSQITVLNEAYAAWGWSFNLVSTDRTSNSTWFNGCYGASETAMKNALHLGTANDLNVYTCNPSNGILGYATFPSSYQSAPLKDGVVLLYSSLPGGSAAPYNLGDTGTHEVGHWMGLYHTFQGGC
;
A
#
# COMPACT_ATOMS: atom_id res chain seq x y z
N MET A 1 18.26 12.38 -10.82
CA MET A 1 17.93 10.94 -10.83
C MET A 1 16.48 10.80 -10.40
N ASN A 2 15.62 10.23 -11.25
CA ASN A 2 14.19 10.09 -10.96
C ASN A 2 13.99 9.17 -9.75
N LYS A 3 13.26 9.65 -8.74
CA LYS A 3 12.91 8.93 -7.49
C LYS A 3 12.41 7.50 -7.77
N PHE A 4 11.74 7.28 -8.90
CA PHE A 4 11.23 5.98 -9.38
C PHE A 4 12.24 4.83 -9.48
N ARG A 5 13.53 5.12 -9.75
CA ARG A 5 14.54 4.06 -9.99
C ARG A 5 15.14 3.48 -8.72
N VAL A 6 14.89 4.08 -7.55
CA VAL A 6 15.56 3.75 -6.29
C VAL A 6 14.71 2.82 -5.42
N PHE A 7 13.38 2.94 -5.50
CA PHE A 7 12.44 2.22 -4.62
C PHE A 7 12.39 0.70 -4.82
N ALA A 8 12.92 0.22 -5.94
CA ALA A 8 12.66 -1.09 -6.49
C ALA A 8 13.64 -2.22 -6.06
N ALA A 9 14.88 -1.88 -5.72
CA ALA A 9 15.93 -2.89 -5.47
C ALA A 9 15.83 -3.57 -4.12
N VAL A 10 15.11 -2.99 -3.16
CA VAL A 10 15.25 -3.38 -1.75
C VAL A 10 14.07 -4.23 -1.27
N PHE A 11 13.29 -4.77 -2.19
CA PHE A 11 12.23 -5.72 -1.86
C PHE A 11 12.79 -7.12 -1.61
N SER A 12 13.85 -7.52 -2.33
CA SER A 12 14.46 -8.83 -2.18
C SER A 12 15.67 -8.75 -1.25
N PHE A 13 15.57 -9.46 -0.12
CA PHE A 13 16.56 -9.64 0.95
C PHE A 13 16.61 -8.54 2.02
N PHE A 14 15.86 -8.75 3.12
CA PHE A 14 16.40 -8.83 4.48
C PHE A 14 15.30 -9.28 5.48
N ALA A 15 15.11 -10.60 5.58
CA ALA A 15 14.87 -11.23 6.88
C ALA A 15 16.16 -11.99 7.18
N ILE A 16 16.73 -11.78 8.38
CA ILE A 16 18.02 -12.27 8.90
C ILE A 16 19.19 -11.27 8.76
N ALA A 17 19.43 -10.46 9.80
CA ALA A 17 20.71 -10.37 10.50
C ALA A 17 20.66 -9.41 11.71
N LEU A 18 20.93 -9.99 12.91
CA LEU A 18 21.51 -9.42 14.14
C LEU A 18 20.84 -8.18 14.78
N VAL A 19 20.19 -8.26 15.95
CA VAL A 19 20.77 -8.56 17.29
C VAL A 19 22.29 -8.57 17.31
N VAL A 20 22.90 -7.41 17.52
CA VAL A 20 24.02 -7.12 18.45
C VAL A 20 24.41 -5.68 18.17
N LEU A 21 24.11 -4.79 19.11
CA LEU A 21 24.94 -3.67 19.57
C LEU A 21 24.11 -2.95 20.64
N GLY A 22 24.33 -3.33 21.90
CA GLY A 22 23.64 -2.79 23.07
C GLY A 22 23.93 -1.31 23.28
N ILE A 23 23.20 -0.46 22.58
CA ILE A 23 23.17 0.99 22.80
C ILE A 23 21.91 1.30 23.60
N ASN A 24 22.10 1.75 24.85
CA ASN A 24 21.03 2.26 25.68
C ASN A 24 20.47 3.55 25.06
N TYR A 25 19.19 3.54 24.67
CA TYR A 25 18.48 4.76 24.31
C TYR A 25 17.98 5.45 25.58
N VAL A 26 18.47 6.67 25.82
CA VAL A 26 17.95 7.58 26.84
C VAL A 26 16.60 8.10 26.36
N SER A 27 15.54 7.85 27.11
CA SER A 27 14.20 8.40 26.86
C SER A 27 14.16 9.88 27.24
N VAL A 28 13.87 10.76 26.29
CA VAL A 28 13.39 12.12 26.59
C VAL A 28 11.90 12.13 26.30
N ALA A 29 11.12 12.51 27.31
CA ALA A 29 9.67 12.44 27.31
C ALA A 29 9.02 13.40 26.29
N GLU A 30 8.27 12.84 25.35
CA GLU A 30 7.30 13.54 24.50
C GLU A 30 5.96 13.64 25.24
N SER A 31 5.70 14.72 25.99
CA SER A 31 4.40 14.85 26.66
C SER A 31 3.70 16.20 26.58
N THR A 32 4.17 17.17 25.77
CA THR A 32 3.49 18.48 25.74
C THR A 32 3.34 19.17 24.38
N VAL A 33 3.75 18.58 23.26
CA VAL A 33 3.62 19.24 21.93
C VAL A 33 2.47 18.68 21.07
N GLN A 34 2.02 17.44 21.32
CA GLN A 34 0.97 16.81 20.50
C GLN A 34 -0.45 17.35 20.78
N ALA A 35 -0.70 17.94 21.94
CA ALA A 35 -2.07 18.29 22.38
C ALA A 35 -2.64 19.60 21.79
N GLU A 36 -1.84 20.39 21.05
CA GLU A 36 -2.28 21.69 20.51
C GLU A 36 -2.36 21.72 18.96
N LEU A 37 -1.82 20.72 18.25
CA LEU A 37 -1.91 20.64 16.78
C LEU A 37 -3.18 19.94 16.26
N ASP A 38 -3.88 19.18 17.12
CA ASP A 38 -5.06 18.41 16.72
C ASP A 38 -6.39 19.18 16.82
N LYS A 39 -6.39 20.44 17.28
CA LYS A 39 -7.64 21.16 17.58
C LYS A 39 -8.18 22.05 16.46
N ASN A 40 -7.46 22.29 15.37
CA ASN A 40 -7.88 23.34 14.44
C ASN A 40 -7.56 23.16 12.95
N THR A 41 -7.33 21.93 12.48
CA THR A 41 -7.29 21.66 11.04
C THR A 41 -8.64 21.14 10.61
N PRO A 42 -9.56 21.97 10.07
CA PRO A 42 -10.76 21.45 9.44
C PRO A 42 -10.32 20.59 8.27
N ALA A 43 -10.72 19.31 8.29
CA ALA A 43 -10.68 18.46 7.11
C ALA A 43 -11.37 19.23 5.98
N VAL A 44 -10.61 19.63 4.96
CA VAL A 44 -11.17 20.26 3.76
C VAL A 44 -11.95 19.17 3.03
N VAL A 45 -13.22 19.02 3.38
CA VAL A 45 -14.16 18.17 2.66
C VAL A 45 -14.54 18.91 1.37
N ILE A 46 -13.77 18.72 0.30
CA ILE A 46 -14.24 19.08 -1.03
C ILE A 46 -15.27 18.04 -1.44
N LYS A 47 -16.54 18.43 -1.33
CA LYS A 47 -17.71 17.63 -1.66
C LYS A 47 -17.68 17.27 -3.16
N GLY A 48 -17.21 16.07 -3.50
CA GLY A 48 -17.33 15.53 -4.85
C GLY A 48 -16.24 14.54 -5.27
N ASP A 49 -15.04 14.64 -4.71
CA ASP A 49 -13.91 13.81 -5.14
C ASP A 49 -13.73 12.62 -4.20
N ARG A 50 -13.64 11.42 -4.77
CA ARG A 50 -13.28 10.23 -4.00
C ARG A 50 -11.78 10.24 -3.70
N LEU A 51 -11.39 9.74 -2.53
CA LEU A 51 -10.09 10.00 -1.91
C LEU A 51 -9.22 8.73 -1.81
N CYS A 52 -7.91 8.93 -1.82
CA CYS A 52 -6.94 7.94 -1.33
C CYS A 52 -7.00 7.92 0.21
N GLY A 53 -7.02 6.73 0.80
CA GLY A 53 -7.04 6.52 2.25
C GLY A 53 -5.68 6.12 2.84
N THR A 54 -4.61 6.13 2.05
CA THR A 54 -3.25 5.86 2.54
C THR A 54 -2.87 6.91 3.58
N ASP A 55 -2.40 6.45 4.74
CA ASP A 55 -2.08 7.33 5.85
C ASP A 55 -0.77 8.10 5.58
N HIS A 56 -0.92 9.39 5.37
CA HIS A 56 0.17 10.34 5.14
C HIS A 56 0.45 11.22 6.36
N ASP A 57 0.21 10.72 7.58
CA ASP A 57 0.65 11.39 8.80
C ASP A 57 2.13 11.80 8.69
N PRO A 58 2.52 13.02 9.12
CA PRO A 58 3.90 13.51 9.02
C PRO A 58 4.95 12.54 9.59
N GLN A 59 4.64 11.80 10.65
CA GLN A 59 5.55 10.81 11.22
C GLN A 59 5.75 9.61 10.28
N LYS A 60 4.68 9.14 9.64
CA LYS A 60 4.76 8.07 8.63
C LYS A 60 5.50 8.50 7.38
N ILE A 61 5.30 9.75 6.95
CA ILE A 61 6.09 10.33 5.85
C ILE A 61 7.57 10.37 6.24
N ALA A 62 7.91 10.91 7.41
CA ALA A 62 9.28 11.00 7.87
C ALA A 62 9.94 9.61 8.01
N ALA A 63 9.21 8.62 8.51
CA ALA A 63 9.67 7.24 8.59
C ALA A 63 9.92 6.65 7.20
N ALA A 64 9.01 6.87 6.25
CA ALA A 64 9.16 6.42 4.87
C ALA A 64 10.32 7.14 4.14
N GLU A 65 10.54 8.44 4.40
CA GLU A 65 11.65 9.20 3.78
C GLU A 65 13.00 8.75 4.38
N THR A 66 13.02 8.44 5.68
CA THR A 66 14.19 7.87 6.36
C THR A 66 14.52 6.49 5.80
N ASP A 67 13.52 5.62 5.69
CA ASP A 67 13.67 4.29 5.09
C ASP A 67 14.16 4.40 3.64
N PHE A 68 13.60 5.30 2.83
CA PHE A 68 14.07 5.57 1.47
C PHE A 68 15.53 6.03 1.43
N ALA A 69 15.92 6.95 2.31
CA ALA A 69 17.29 7.44 2.37
C ALA A 69 18.30 6.34 2.76
N VAL A 70 17.93 5.46 3.69
CA VAL A 70 18.74 4.28 4.07
C VAL A 70 18.90 3.35 2.87
N ARG A 71 17.80 2.99 2.23
CA ARG A 71 17.79 2.11 1.04
C ARG A 71 18.61 2.68 -0.12
N LEU A 72 18.52 3.99 -0.35
CA LEU A 72 19.33 4.67 -1.35
C LEU A 72 20.83 4.64 -1.01
N ALA A 73 21.19 4.78 0.26
CA ALA A 73 22.59 4.67 0.69
C ALA A 73 23.12 3.25 0.46
N GLU A 74 22.35 2.22 0.82
CA GLU A 74 22.71 0.82 0.58
C GLU A 74 22.92 0.50 -0.90
N LEU A 75 22.06 1.05 -1.77
CA LEU A 75 22.19 0.92 -3.23
C LEU A 75 23.44 1.60 -3.78
N ARG A 76 23.82 2.75 -3.23
CA ARG A 76 25.05 3.45 -3.61
C ARG A 76 26.29 2.67 -3.21
N ASP A 77 26.25 2.03 -2.05
CA ASP A 77 27.38 1.27 -1.50
C ASP A 77 27.49 -0.12 -2.15
N ASN A 78 26.42 -0.63 -2.76
CA ASN A 78 26.38 -1.89 -3.50
C ASN A 78 25.84 -1.69 -4.92
N PRO A 79 26.63 -1.14 -5.87
CA PRO A 79 26.18 -0.83 -7.23
C PRO A 79 25.82 -2.04 -8.08
N SER A 80 26.03 -3.27 -7.58
CA SER A 80 25.51 -4.51 -8.17
C SER A 80 24.03 -4.77 -7.86
N LEU A 81 23.43 -4.01 -6.94
CA LEU A 81 21.99 -4.02 -6.68
C LEU A 81 21.30 -3.16 -7.74
N ASP A 82 21.14 -3.71 -8.94
CA ASP A 82 20.35 -3.06 -9.98
C ASP A 82 18.85 -3.22 -9.64
N ALA A 83 18.25 -2.12 -9.18
CA ALA A 83 16.83 -1.97 -8.87
C ALA A 83 15.92 -1.94 -10.12
N THR A 84 16.34 -2.52 -11.24
CA THR A 84 15.66 -2.28 -12.51
C THR A 84 14.68 -3.39 -12.79
N GLY A 85 13.44 -3.15 -12.37
CA GLY A 85 12.33 -4.01 -12.72
C GLY A 85 12.34 -5.38 -12.02
N GLY A 86 11.32 -6.17 -12.32
CA GLY A 86 11.10 -7.47 -11.68
C GLY A 86 9.69 -7.99 -11.90
N ALA A 87 9.46 -9.23 -11.50
CA ALA A 87 8.14 -9.84 -11.46
C ALA A 87 7.66 -9.89 -10.01
N ILE A 88 6.56 -9.18 -9.73
CA ILE A 88 5.88 -9.18 -8.44
C ILE A 88 4.75 -10.19 -8.53
N ASN A 89 4.76 -11.18 -7.65
CA ASN A 89 3.65 -12.09 -7.50
C ASN A 89 2.48 -11.37 -6.82
N VAL A 90 1.26 -11.62 -7.29
CA VAL A 90 0.05 -11.01 -6.77
C VAL A 90 -0.87 -12.09 -6.20
N TYR A 91 -1.25 -11.90 -4.95
CA TYR A 91 -2.30 -12.66 -4.26
C TYR A 91 -3.54 -11.78 -4.14
N PHE A 92 -4.64 -12.19 -4.76
CA PHE A 92 -5.85 -11.38 -4.87
C PHE A 92 -6.96 -11.92 -3.96
N HIS A 93 -7.35 -11.15 -2.96
CA HIS A 93 -8.31 -11.53 -1.93
C HIS A 93 -9.63 -10.78 -2.13
N VAL A 94 -10.63 -11.48 -2.67
CA VAL A 94 -11.96 -10.90 -2.89
C VAL A 94 -12.79 -11.05 -1.62
N VAL A 95 -13.02 -9.96 -0.90
CA VAL A 95 -13.94 -9.94 0.24
C VAL A 95 -15.30 -9.42 -0.20
N SER A 96 -16.38 -10.12 0.17
CA SER A 96 -17.74 -9.80 -0.24
C SER A 96 -18.72 -9.80 0.93
N ASN A 97 -19.86 -9.15 0.74
CA ASN A 97 -21.06 -9.30 1.57
C ASN A 97 -22.12 -10.05 0.76
N GLY A 98 -22.10 -11.38 0.83
CA GLY A 98 -22.88 -12.23 -0.06
C GLY A 98 -22.45 -12.03 -1.51
N SER A 99 -23.38 -11.66 -2.39
CA SER A 99 -23.10 -11.36 -3.80
C SER A 99 -22.47 -9.98 -4.00
N THR A 100 -22.71 -9.02 -3.11
CA THR A 100 -22.15 -7.66 -3.22
C THR A 100 -20.66 -7.69 -2.93
N GLY A 101 -19.85 -7.14 -3.82
CA GLY A 101 -18.39 -7.18 -3.70
C GLY A 101 -17.74 -8.44 -4.29
N ASN A 102 -18.53 -9.44 -4.72
CA ASN A 102 -18.01 -10.64 -5.39
C ASN A 102 -17.67 -10.33 -6.87
N ILE A 103 -16.61 -9.56 -7.08
CA ILE A 103 -16.13 -9.11 -8.40
C ILE A 103 -15.75 -10.28 -9.31
N SER A 104 -15.90 -10.15 -10.63
CA SER A 104 -15.57 -11.24 -11.56
C SER A 104 -14.05 -11.39 -11.77
N ASP A 105 -13.62 -12.59 -12.19
CA ASP A 105 -12.23 -12.83 -12.58
C ASP A 105 -11.80 -11.92 -13.74
N SER A 106 -12.73 -11.51 -14.61
CA SER A 106 -12.44 -10.54 -15.66
C SER A 106 -12.06 -9.16 -15.13
N MET A 107 -12.68 -8.68 -14.04
CA MET A 107 -12.30 -7.42 -13.39
C MET A 107 -10.90 -7.53 -12.78
N ILE A 108 -10.59 -8.67 -12.15
CA ILE A 108 -9.26 -8.95 -11.57
C ILE A 108 -8.20 -8.96 -12.67
N ASN A 109 -8.39 -9.75 -13.73
CA ASN A 109 -7.45 -9.83 -14.85
C ASN A 109 -7.26 -8.49 -15.56
N SER A 110 -8.32 -7.70 -15.67
CA SER A 110 -8.23 -6.34 -16.22
C SER A 110 -7.41 -5.43 -15.31
N GLN A 111 -7.56 -5.52 -13.98
CA GLN A 111 -6.74 -4.76 -13.04
C GLN A 111 -5.25 -5.14 -13.14
N ILE A 112 -4.94 -6.44 -13.26
CA ILE A 112 -3.56 -6.92 -13.47
C ILE A 112 -2.99 -6.41 -14.80
N THR A 113 -3.83 -6.33 -15.84
CA THR A 113 -3.42 -5.75 -17.14
C THR A 113 -3.07 -4.27 -16.99
N VAL A 114 -3.94 -3.49 -16.33
CA VAL A 114 -3.69 -2.06 -16.05
C VAL A 114 -2.40 -1.85 -15.25
N LEU A 115 -2.14 -2.69 -14.24
CA LEU A 115 -0.88 -2.61 -13.48
C LEU A 115 0.34 -2.92 -14.36
N ASN A 116 0.28 -3.98 -15.17
CA ASN A 116 1.38 -4.30 -16.08
C ASN A 116 1.63 -3.18 -17.10
N GLU A 117 0.58 -2.61 -17.70
CA GLU A 117 0.70 -1.50 -18.64
C GLU A 117 1.28 -0.24 -17.99
N ALA A 118 0.79 0.12 -16.81
CA ALA A 118 1.26 1.30 -16.09
C ALA A 118 2.74 1.19 -15.73
N TYR A 119 3.19 0.02 -15.27
CA TYR A 119 4.52 -0.15 -14.69
C TYR A 119 5.60 -0.69 -15.64
N ALA A 120 5.23 -1.17 -16.82
CA ALA A 120 6.15 -1.77 -17.79
C ALA A 120 7.32 -0.85 -18.17
N ALA A 121 7.09 0.46 -18.29
CA ALA A 121 8.13 1.43 -18.65
C ALA A 121 9.27 1.50 -17.62
N TRP A 122 9.04 1.02 -16.40
CA TRP A 122 10.03 0.97 -15.32
C TRP A 122 10.53 -0.46 -15.04
N GLY A 123 10.23 -1.42 -15.94
CA GLY A 123 10.71 -2.80 -15.88
C GLY A 123 9.92 -3.73 -14.97
N TRP A 124 8.81 -3.26 -14.40
CA TRP A 124 8.00 -4.02 -13.45
C TRP A 124 6.85 -4.76 -14.13
N SER A 125 6.59 -5.96 -13.65
CA SER A 125 5.48 -6.81 -14.07
C SER A 125 4.78 -7.44 -12.87
N PHE A 126 3.49 -7.70 -13.01
CA PHE A 126 2.63 -8.25 -11.98
C PHE A 126 2.06 -9.58 -12.45
N ASN A 127 2.39 -10.65 -11.73
CA ASN A 127 1.99 -12.03 -12.02
C ASN A 127 0.91 -12.48 -11.03
N LEU A 128 -0.33 -12.67 -11.49
CA LEU A 128 -1.40 -13.18 -10.63
C LEU A 128 -1.15 -14.66 -10.28
N VAL A 129 -0.83 -14.93 -9.01
CA VAL A 129 -0.53 -16.28 -8.52
C VAL A 129 -1.79 -16.99 -8.06
N SER A 130 -2.64 -16.31 -7.28
CA SER A 130 -3.90 -16.89 -6.84
C SER A 130 -4.98 -15.84 -6.62
N THR A 131 -6.21 -16.34 -6.59
CA THR A 131 -7.38 -15.59 -6.15
C THR A 131 -8.13 -16.43 -5.14
N ASP A 132 -8.45 -15.85 -3.97
CA ASP A 132 -9.43 -16.41 -3.06
C ASP A 132 -10.62 -15.46 -2.89
N ARG A 133 -11.71 -16.03 -2.37
CA ARG A 133 -13.00 -15.35 -2.23
C ARG A 133 -13.57 -15.64 -0.85
N THR A 134 -13.77 -14.60 -0.06
CA THR A 134 -14.28 -14.69 1.31
C THR A 134 -15.54 -13.85 1.47
N SER A 135 -16.69 -14.50 1.72
CA SER A 135 -17.93 -13.78 2.08
C SER A 135 -17.94 -13.47 3.58
N ASN A 136 -17.49 -12.27 3.95
CA ASN A 136 -17.49 -11.77 5.32
C ASN A 136 -17.95 -10.31 5.34
N SER A 137 -19.20 -10.07 5.78
CA SER A 137 -19.81 -8.75 5.77
C SER A 137 -19.15 -7.75 6.72
N THR A 138 -18.55 -8.23 7.81
CA THR A 138 -17.82 -7.39 8.78
C THR A 138 -16.52 -6.87 8.17
N TRP A 139 -15.77 -7.74 7.51
CA TRP A 139 -14.56 -7.33 6.79
C TRP A 139 -14.91 -6.44 5.59
N PHE A 140 -15.96 -6.79 4.85
CA PHE A 140 -16.35 -6.08 3.64
C PHE A 140 -16.73 -4.60 3.89
N ASN A 141 -17.57 -4.30 4.87
CA ASN A 141 -18.11 -2.94 5.04
C ASN A 141 -17.23 -2.00 5.88
N GLY A 142 -16.28 -2.56 6.61
CA GLY A 142 -15.48 -1.82 7.59
C GLY A 142 -14.03 -2.26 7.56
N CYS A 143 -13.48 -2.52 6.36
CA CYS A 143 -12.10 -2.95 6.10
C CYS A 143 -11.05 -1.91 6.54
N TYR A 144 -11.05 -1.57 7.82
CA TYR A 144 -10.12 -0.73 8.54
C TYR A 144 -9.94 -1.29 9.96
N GLY A 145 -8.92 -0.79 10.67
CA GLY A 145 -8.72 -1.07 12.09
C GLY A 145 -8.73 -2.57 12.40
N ALA A 146 -9.58 -2.99 13.34
CA ALA A 146 -9.66 -4.38 13.78
C ALA A 146 -10.12 -5.34 12.67
N SER A 147 -11.07 -4.92 11.82
CA SER A 147 -11.56 -5.75 10.71
C SER A 147 -10.48 -5.95 9.65
N GLU A 148 -9.74 -4.90 9.30
CA GLU A 148 -8.58 -5.02 8.41
C GLU A 148 -7.51 -5.94 9.03
N THR A 149 -7.19 -5.77 10.32
CA THR A 149 -6.23 -6.64 11.02
C THR A 149 -6.65 -8.10 10.93
N ALA A 150 -7.91 -8.41 11.23
CA ALA A 150 -8.42 -9.77 11.17
C ALA A 150 -8.40 -10.34 9.74
N MET A 151 -8.82 -9.54 8.75
CA MET A 151 -8.83 -9.89 7.34
C MET A 151 -7.41 -10.21 6.84
N LYS A 152 -6.45 -9.29 7.02
CA LYS A 152 -5.09 -9.47 6.52
C LYS A 152 -4.36 -10.59 7.27
N ASN A 153 -4.54 -10.72 8.60
CA ASN A 153 -3.96 -11.86 9.34
C ASN A 153 -4.46 -13.22 8.85
N ALA A 154 -5.71 -13.30 8.37
CA ALA A 154 -6.30 -14.55 7.91
C ALA A 154 -5.90 -14.89 6.47
N LEU A 155 -5.64 -13.88 5.63
CA LEU A 155 -5.56 -14.04 4.18
C LEU A 155 -4.17 -13.77 3.59
N HIS A 156 -3.32 -13.00 4.27
CA HIS A 156 -2.01 -12.60 3.74
C HIS A 156 -1.15 -13.81 3.34
N LEU A 157 -0.56 -13.72 2.14
CA LEU A 157 0.34 -14.72 1.58
C LEU A 157 1.68 -14.11 1.15
N GLY A 158 2.72 -14.93 1.15
CA GLY A 158 4.04 -14.52 0.69
C GLY A 158 4.80 -13.65 1.69
N THR A 159 5.67 -12.80 1.15
CA THR A 159 6.63 -11.95 1.86
C THR A 159 6.52 -10.50 1.38
N ALA A 160 7.44 -9.63 1.81
CA ALA A 160 7.54 -8.27 1.30
C ALA A 160 7.60 -8.20 -0.24
N ASN A 161 8.15 -9.22 -0.92
CA ASN A 161 8.25 -9.27 -2.38
C ASN A 161 6.92 -9.56 -3.11
N ASP A 162 5.88 -9.92 -2.37
CA ASP A 162 4.62 -10.38 -2.92
C ASP A 162 3.52 -9.37 -2.60
N LEU A 163 2.79 -8.95 -3.62
CA LEU A 163 1.71 -7.99 -3.46
C LEU A 163 0.41 -8.71 -3.06
N ASN A 164 -0.10 -8.37 -1.88
CA ASN A 164 -1.44 -8.77 -1.47
C ASN A 164 -2.46 -7.66 -1.81
N VAL A 165 -3.47 -7.98 -2.61
CA VAL A 165 -4.55 -7.05 -3.01
C VAL A 165 -5.86 -7.52 -2.39
N TYR A 166 -6.50 -6.66 -1.59
CA TYR A 166 -7.79 -6.96 -0.96
C TYR A 166 -8.88 -6.07 -1.55
N THR A 167 -10.05 -6.62 -1.87
CA THR A 167 -11.21 -5.80 -2.28
C THR A 167 -12.29 -5.80 -1.23
N CYS A 168 -12.81 -4.61 -0.89
CA CYS A 168 -13.88 -4.42 0.08
C CYS A 168 -14.69 -3.16 -0.24
N ASN A 169 -15.53 -2.70 0.69
CA ASN A 169 -16.14 -1.37 0.69
C ASN A 169 -15.60 -0.54 1.88
N PRO A 170 -14.56 0.29 1.66
CA PRO A 170 -14.01 1.14 2.71
C PRO A 170 -15.00 2.22 3.20
N SER A 171 -16.03 2.57 2.41
CA SER A 171 -16.96 3.67 2.73
C SER A 171 -16.28 5.05 2.79
N ASN A 172 -17.04 6.10 3.17
CA ASN A 172 -16.57 7.48 3.36
C ASN A 172 -15.86 8.12 2.15
N GLY A 173 -16.18 7.65 0.93
CA GLY A 173 -15.58 8.17 -0.30
C GLY A 173 -14.15 7.69 -0.55
N ILE A 174 -13.61 6.75 0.22
CA ILE A 174 -12.28 6.20 -0.01
C ILE A 174 -12.31 5.17 -1.14
N LEU A 175 -11.40 5.31 -2.10
CA LEU A 175 -11.23 4.40 -3.23
C LEU A 175 -10.27 3.24 -2.93
N GLY A 176 -9.29 3.48 -2.09
CA GLY A 176 -8.30 2.49 -1.73
C GLY A 176 -7.27 3.08 -0.78
N TYR A 177 -6.40 2.22 -0.27
CA TYR A 177 -5.26 2.59 0.55
C TYR A 177 -4.19 1.50 0.49
N ALA A 178 -2.97 1.86 0.86
CA ALA A 178 -1.81 0.99 0.91
C ALA A 178 -1.11 1.08 2.27
N THR A 179 -0.26 0.08 2.53
CA THR A 179 0.74 0.14 3.60
C THR A 179 2.10 0.46 2.98
N PHE A 180 2.80 1.46 3.51
CA PHE A 180 4.13 1.83 3.03
C PHE A 180 5.18 0.76 3.37
N PRO A 181 6.24 0.59 2.55
CA PRO A 181 7.34 -0.35 2.83
C PRO A 181 7.98 -0.19 4.21
N SER A 182 8.10 1.05 4.69
CA SER A 182 8.68 1.37 6.00
C SER A 182 7.92 0.76 7.18
N SER A 183 6.64 0.40 6.99
CA SER A 183 5.82 -0.25 8.02
C SER A 183 5.96 -1.78 8.03
N TYR A 184 6.57 -2.38 7.00
CA TYR A 184 6.64 -3.84 6.86
C TYR A 184 7.41 -4.49 8.01
N GLN A 185 8.51 -3.89 8.48
CA GLN A 185 9.31 -4.48 9.56
C GLN A 185 8.55 -4.59 10.88
N SER A 186 7.70 -3.60 11.20
CA SER A 186 6.93 -3.56 12.44
C SER A 186 5.57 -4.26 12.34
N ALA A 187 4.99 -4.33 11.14
CA ALA A 187 3.67 -4.90 10.91
C ALA A 187 3.60 -5.65 9.55
N PRO A 188 4.33 -6.78 9.38
CA PRO A 188 4.42 -7.47 8.09
C PRO A 188 3.06 -7.98 7.60
N LEU A 189 2.17 -8.42 8.50
CA LEU A 189 0.83 -8.88 8.12
C LEU A 189 -0.13 -7.73 7.75
N LYS A 190 0.25 -6.46 7.95
CA LYS A 190 -0.51 -5.32 7.45
C LYS A 190 -0.19 -4.98 6.01
N ASP A 191 0.82 -5.61 5.43
CA ASP A 191 1.27 -5.33 4.07
C ASP A 191 0.18 -5.49 3.00
N GLY A 192 0.35 -4.78 1.89
CA GLY A 192 -0.50 -4.83 0.72
C GLY A 192 -1.45 -3.64 0.58
N VAL A 193 -2.33 -3.75 -0.41
CA VAL A 193 -3.26 -2.70 -0.84
C VAL A 193 -4.70 -3.13 -0.66
N VAL A 194 -5.55 -2.21 -0.26
CA VAL A 194 -7.00 -2.40 -0.17
C VAL A 194 -7.68 -1.50 -1.18
N LEU A 195 -8.55 -2.06 -2.01
CA LEU A 195 -9.26 -1.36 -3.07
C LEU A 195 -10.77 -1.45 -2.86
N LEU A 196 -11.47 -0.36 -3.16
CA LEU A 196 -12.91 -0.36 -3.32
C LEU A 196 -13.28 -1.32 -4.46
N TYR A 197 -14.08 -2.34 -4.17
CA TYR A 197 -14.42 -3.38 -5.16
C TYR A 197 -15.00 -2.82 -6.48
N SER A 198 -15.70 -1.67 -6.41
CA SER A 198 -16.33 -1.04 -7.56
C SER A 198 -15.40 -0.14 -8.39
N SER A 199 -14.17 0.16 -7.94
CA SER A 199 -13.17 0.97 -8.66
C SER A 199 -12.27 0.17 -9.60
N LEU A 200 -12.36 -1.15 -9.58
CA LEU A 200 -11.68 -1.99 -10.56
C LEU A 200 -12.23 -1.74 -11.98
N PRO A 201 -11.45 -2.05 -13.04
CA PRO A 201 -11.91 -1.98 -14.42
C PRO A 201 -13.25 -2.70 -14.63
N GLY A 202 -14.23 -1.99 -15.18
CA GLY A 202 -15.58 -2.53 -15.40
C GLY A 202 -16.51 -2.48 -14.17
N GLY A 203 -16.04 -1.95 -13.04
CA GLY A 203 -16.86 -1.70 -11.86
C GLY A 203 -17.79 -0.49 -12.00
N SER A 204 -18.60 -0.24 -10.98
CA SER A 204 -19.65 0.81 -10.97
C SER A 204 -19.18 2.17 -10.44
N ALA A 205 -17.94 2.30 -9.99
CA ALA A 205 -17.39 3.52 -9.38
C ALA A 205 -16.98 4.60 -10.39
N ALA A 206 -17.69 4.79 -11.50
CA ALA A 206 -17.34 5.82 -12.47
C ALA A 206 -17.23 7.22 -11.79
N PRO A 207 -16.24 8.04 -12.17
CA PRO A 207 -15.23 7.84 -13.23
C PRO A 207 -13.98 7.04 -12.81
N TYR A 208 -13.94 6.49 -11.60
CA TYR A 208 -12.78 5.80 -11.02
C TYR A 208 -12.78 4.29 -11.24
N ASN A 209 -13.41 3.80 -12.30
CA ASN A 209 -13.64 2.39 -12.59
C ASN A 209 -12.80 1.87 -13.77
N LEU A 210 -11.63 2.48 -14.01
CA LEU A 210 -10.67 2.12 -15.06
C LEU A 210 -9.40 1.46 -14.51
N GLY A 211 -9.29 1.28 -13.19
CA GLY A 211 -8.15 0.62 -12.54
C GLY A 211 -7.04 1.54 -12.03
N ASP A 212 -7.13 2.84 -12.25
CA ASP A 212 -6.12 3.82 -11.79
C ASP A 212 -6.00 3.90 -10.26
N THR A 213 -7.07 3.56 -9.52
CA THR A 213 -6.98 3.43 -8.06
C THR A 213 -5.97 2.34 -7.69
N GLY A 214 -6.03 1.18 -8.34
CA GLY A 214 -5.08 0.09 -8.12
C GLY A 214 -3.65 0.54 -8.41
N THR A 215 -3.44 1.22 -9.53
CA THR A 215 -2.13 1.79 -9.90
C THR A 215 -1.62 2.77 -8.84
N HIS A 216 -2.49 3.66 -8.35
CA HIS A 216 -2.12 4.64 -7.33
C HIS A 216 -1.69 3.98 -6.01
N GLU A 217 -2.51 3.07 -5.47
CA GLU A 217 -2.20 2.42 -4.19
C GLU A 217 -0.99 1.49 -4.29
N VAL A 218 -0.79 0.80 -5.41
CA VAL A 218 0.43 0.02 -5.64
C VAL A 218 1.66 0.95 -5.69
N GLY A 219 1.52 2.18 -6.16
CA GLY A 219 2.57 3.20 -6.07
C GLY A 219 3.01 3.44 -4.64
N HIS A 220 2.07 3.63 -3.72
CA HIS A 220 2.34 3.77 -2.29
C HIS A 220 2.95 2.52 -1.67
N TRP A 221 2.44 1.33 -2.04
CA TRP A 221 3.02 0.06 -1.60
C TRP A 221 4.47 -0.11 -2.07
N MET A 222 4.82 0.42 -3.24
CA MET A 222 6.21 0.48 -3.73
C MET A 222 7.01 1.66 -3.16
N GLY A 223 6.44 2.45 -2.24
CA GLY A 223 7.11 3.57 -1.56
C GLY A 223 6.97 4.95 -2.22
N LEU A 224 6.20 5.09 -3.29
CA LEU A 224 5.96 6.38 -3.92
C LEU A 224 5.00 7.24 -3.08
N TYR A 225 5.29 8.55 -3.02
CA TYR A 225 4.40 9.54 -2.42
C TYR A 225 3.47 10.15 -3.46
N HIS A 226 2.44 10.88 -3.01
CA HIS A 226 1.71 11.78 -3.91
C HIS A 226 2.68 12.80 -4.52
N THR A 227 2.50 13.09 -5.80
CA THR A 227 3.38 14.04 -6.53
C THR A 227 3.32 15.48 -6.01
N PHE A 228 2.34 15.82 -5.16
CA PHE A 228 2.17 17.12 -4.50
C PHE A 228 2.40 17.06 -2.97
N GLN A 229 2.94 15.95 -2.47
CA GLN A 229 3.17 15.75 -1.06
C GLN A 229 4.27 16.69 -0.55
N GLY A 230 3.93 17.53 0.43
CA GLY A 230 4.85 18.54 0.99
C GLY A 230 4.78 19.94 0.38
N GLY A 231 3.89 20.17 -0.61
CA GLY A 231 3.77 21.46 -1.29
C GLY A 231 4.82 21.68 -2.38
N CYS A 232 4.57 22.67 -3.24
CA CYS A 232 5.49 23.12 -4.29
C CYS A 232 6.43 24.23 -3.77
#